data_AF-A0A922ZC01-F1
#
_entry.id   AF-A0A922ZC01-F1
#
_cell.length_a   1.000
_cell.length_b   1.000
_cell.length_c   1.000
_cell.angle_alpha   90.00
_cell.angle_beta   90.00
_cell.angle_gamma   90.00
#
_symmetry.space_group_name_H-M   'P 1'
#
loop_
_entity.id
_entity.type
_entity.pdbx_description
1 polymer ?
#
loop_
_entity_poly.entity_id
_entity_poly.type
_entity_poly.pdbx_seq_one_letter_code
_entity_poly.pdbx_strand_id
1 'polypeptide(L)'
;MGKKIERFEDLEVWQKAIDIAVDIYRLSESGKLSKDYDSKSQIRRAANSISNNIAEGFEYNNNSEFVRFLKYAKGSAGEVRNQLHLLKKIGYIDEPIFDSMYNKIIELSQQIANFIKYLRKFETTKKPK
;
A
#
# COMPACT_ATOMS: atom_id res chain seq x y z
N MET A 1 -24.56 -12.58 -4.04
CA MET A 1 -24.34 -11.48 -5.02
C MET A 1 -23.08 -10.75 -4.58
N GLY A 2 -22.01 -10.72 -5.37
CA GLY A 2 -20.79 -9.97 -5.00
C GLY A 2 -21.10 -8.48 -4.89
N LYS A 3 -20.49 -7.78 -3.93
CA LYS A 3 -20.63 -6.33 -3.78
C LYS A 3 -20.20 -5.65 -5.07
N LYS A 4 -21.06 -4.77 -5.62
CA LYS A 4 -20.72 -3.96 -6.80
C LYS A 4 -19.64 -2.95 -6.39
N ILE A 5 -18.57 -2.85 -7.18
CA ILE A 5 -17.52 -1.86 -7.01
C ILE A 5 -17.92 -0.64 -7.83
N GLU A 6 -18.20 0.48 -7.17
CA GLU A 6 -18.54 1.75 -7.83
C GLU A 6 -17.53 2.85 -7.52
N ARG A 7 -16.83 2.74 -6.38
CA ARG A 7 -15.84 3.71 -5.93
C ARG A 7 -14.60 2.99 -5.43
N PHE A 8 -13.47 3.68 -5.36
CA PHE A 8 -12.22 3.06 -4.89
C PHE A 8 -12.33 2.58 -3.44
N GLU A 9 -13.19 3.21 -2.62
CA GLU A 9 -13.45 2.83 -1.24
C GLU A 9 -14.09 1.46 -1.10
N ASP A 10 -14.67 0.93 -2.19
CA ASP A 10 -15.19 -0.44 -2.21
C ASP A 10 -14.09 -1.50 -2.40
N LEU A 11 -12.87 -1.10 -2.77
CA LEU A 11 -11.74 -2.00 -2.98
C LEU A 11 -11.10 -2.41 -1.64
N GLU A 12 -11.06 -3.71 -1.36
CA GLU A 12 -10.38 -4.25 -0.17
C GLU A 12 -8.90 -3.82 -0.10
N VAL A 13 -8.20 -3.80 -1.24
CA VAL A 13 -6.81 -3.37 -1.31
C VAL A 13 -6.62 -1.90 -0.93
N TRP A 14 -7.61 -1.04 -1.20
CA TRP A 14 -7.56 0.36 -0.78
C TRP A 14 -7.82 0.47 0.73
N GLN A 15 -8.84 -0.23 1.25
CA GLN A 15 -9.19 -0.23 2.68
C GLN A 15 -7.99 -0.67 3.53
N LYS A 16 -7.35 -1.78 3.16
CA LYS A 16 -6.13 -2.26 3.82
C LYS A 16 -4.98 -1.27 3.71
N ALA A 17 -4.81 -0.62 2.55
CA ALA A 17 -3.76 0.38 2.37
C ALA A 17 -3.95 1.60 3.29
N ILE A 18 -5.16 2.13 3.40
CA ILE A 18 -5.43 3.28 4.26
C ILE A 18 -5.31 2.93 5.75
N ASP A 19 -5.74 1.73 6.16
CA ASP A 19 -5.56 1.24 7.54
C ASP A 19 -4.07 1.10 7.91
N ILE A 20 -3.26 0.56 7.00
CA ILE A 20 -1.80 0.49 7.19
C ILE A 20 -1.19 1.90 7.29
N ALA A 21 -1.66 2.86 6.50
CA ALA A 21 -1.21 4.24 6.63
C ALA A 21 -1.54 4.79 8.02
N VAL A 22 -2.77 4.60 8.51
CA VAL A 22 -3.17 5.00 9.88
C VAL A 22 -2.27 4.36 10.94
N ASP A 23 -1.97 3.07 10.82
CA ASP A 23 -1.07 2.37 11.75
C ASP A 23 0.35 2.95 11.73
N ILE A 24 0.88 3.30 10.56
CA ILE A 24 2.17 3.98 10.42
C ILE A 24 2.15 5.37 11.06
N TYR A 25 1.06 6.13 10.90
CA TYR A 25 0.90 7.42 11.57
C TYR A 25 0.93 7.27 13.09
N ARG A 26 0.18 6.30 13.63
CA ARG A 26 0.16 6.00 15.08
C ARG A 26 1.54 5.57 15.59
N LEU A 27 2.19 4.63 14.90
CA LEU A 27 3.53 4.15 15.23
C LEU A 27 4.54 5.32 15.31
N SER A 28 4.48 6.22 14.35
CA SER A 28 5.40 7.35 14.22
C SER A 28 5.11 8.55 15.12
N GLU A 29 4.06 8.51 15.94
CA GLU A 29 3.87 9.44 17.06
C GLU A 29 4.41 8.90 18.39
N SER A 30 5.03 7.72 18.40
CA SER A 30 5.53 7.06 19.61
C SER A 30 7.06 6.87 19.60
N GLY A 31 7.63 6.69 20.79
CA GLY A 31 9.03 6.28 20.96
C GLY A 31 10.06 7.24 20.34
N LYS A 32 11.18 6.69 19.86
CA LYS A 32 12.27 7.45 19.24
C LYS A 32 11.89 8.02 17.88
N LEU A 33 11.05 7.32 17.12
CA LEU A 33 10.58 7.75 15.80
C LEU A 33 9.79 9.07 15.87
N SER A 34 9.08 9.34 16.97
CA SER A 34 8.37 10.62 17.16
C SER A 34 9.26 11.87 17.08
N LYS A 35 10.56 11.73 17.36
CA LYS A 35 11.55 12.81 17.41
C LYS A 35 12.40 12.91 16.15
N ASP A 36 12.38 11.90 15.29
CA ASP A 36 13.11 11.86 14.03
C ASP A 36 12.15 12.25 12.89
N TYR A 37 12.07 13.56 12.64
CA TYR A 37 11.12 14.12 11.67
C TYR A 37 11.34 13.61 10.24
N ASP A 38 12.58 13.33 9.86
CA ASP A 38 12.92 12.86 8.52
C ASP A 38 12.45 11.43 8.31
N SER A 39 12.82 10.51 9.20
CA SER A 39 12.38 9.10 9.14
C SER A 39 10.87 9.00 9.26
N LYS A 40 10.26 9.77 10.18
CA LYS A 40 8.80 9.88 10.36
C LYS A 40 8.11 10.34 9.07
N SER A 41 8.62 11.39 8.43
CA SER A 41 8.03 11.93 7.21
C SER A 41 8.17 10.97 6.04
N GLN A 42 9.33 10.32 5.89
CA GLN A 42 9.58 9.36 4.81
C GLN A 42 8.64 8.16 4.88
N ILE A 43 8.51 7.50 6.03
CA ILE A 43 7.64 6.32 6.15
C ILE A 43 6.15 6.67 5.99
N ARG A 44 5.72 7.84 6.48
CA ARG A 44 4.34 8.34 6.29
C ARG A 44 4.01 8.59 4.83
N ARG A 45 4.91 9.25 4.09
CA ARG A 45 4.73 9.50 2.65
C ARG A 45 4.65 8.19 1.87
N ALA A 46 5.56 7.25 2.15
CA ALA A 46 5.54 5.93 1.52
C ALA A 46 4.23 5.18 1.80
N ALA A 47 3.76 5.16 3.05
CA ALA A 47 2.52 4.47 3.41
C ALA A 47 1.28 5.11 2.76
N ASN A 48 1.15 6.44 2.84
CA ASN A 48 0.01 7.16 2.27
C ASN A 48 -0.03 7.08 0.73
N SER A 49 1.16 7.02 0.09
CA SER A 49 1.27 6.86 -1.36
C SER A 49 0.59 5.58 -1.87
N ILE A 50 0.50 4.52 -1.06
CA ILE A 50 -0.12 3.26 -1.47
C ILE A 50 -1.62 3.46 -1.73
N SER A 51 -2.35 4.00 -0.75
CA SER A 51 -3.79 4.27 -0.90
C SER A 51 -4.07 5.36 -1.94
N ASN A 52 -3.22 6.40 -1.99
CA ASN A 52 -3.36 7.49 -2.97
C ASN A 52 -3.25 6.98 -4.40
N ASN A 53 -2.24 6.16 -4.70
CA ASN A 53 -2.11 5.58 -6.05
C ASN A 53 -3.28 4.65 -6.39
N ILE A 54 -3.80 3.88 -5.42
CA ILE A 54 -4.97 3.02 -5.68
C ILE A 54 -6.20 3.87 -6.03
N ALA A 55 -6.47 4.93 -5.26
CA ALA A 55 -7.60 5.83 -5.49
C ALA A 55 -7.46 6.56 -6.83
N GLU A 56 -6.31 7.19 -7.07
CA GLU A 56 -6.03 7.94 -8.30
C GLU A 56 -6.14 7.03 -9.54
N GLY A 57 -5.54 5.84 -9.48
CA GLY A 57 -5.62 4.87 -10.57
C GLY A 57 -7.04 4.41 -10.89
N PHE A 58 -7.90 4.30 -9.88
CA PHE A 58 -9.29 3.89 -10.05
C PHE A 58 -10.11 4.98 -10.77
N GLU A 59 -9.90 6.25 -10.43
CA GLU A 59 -10.63 7.39 -11.04
C GLU A 59 -10.42 7.54 -12.56
N TYR A 60 -9.32 6.99 -13.10
CA TYR A 60 -9.08 6.97 -14.54
C TYR A 60 -10.04 6.07 -15.33
N ASN A 61 -10.84 5.22 -14.67
CA ASN A 61 -11.84 4.36 -15.30
C ASN A 61 -11.30 3.49 -16.46
N ASN A 62 -10.01 3.15 -16.41
CA ASN A 62 -9.29 2.40 -17.44
C ASN A 62 -8.35 1.38 -16.78
N ASN A 63 -8.49 0.10 -17.13
CA ASN A 63 -7.71 -0.98 -16.54
C ASN A 63 -6.18 -0.84 -16.76
N SER A 64 -5.73 -0.41 -17.94
CA SER A 64 -4.31 -0.23 -18.25
C SER A 64 -3.69 0.87 -17.40
N GLU A 65 -4.38 2.01 -17.27
CA GLU A 65 -3.97 3.11 -16.41
C GLU A 65 -4.02 2.68 -14.94
N PHE A 66 -5.09 2.02 -14.51
CA PHE A 66 -5.21 1.54 -13.14
C PHE A 66 -4.09 0.56 -12.78
N VAL A 67 -3.74 -0.36 -13.68
CA VAL A 67 -2.59 -1.26 -13.53
C VAL A 67 -1.28 -0.50 -13.37
N ARG A 68 -1.08 0.63 -14.07
CA ARG A 68 0.12 1.47 -13.90
C ARG A 68 0.19 2.02 -12.49
N PHE A 69 -0.89 2.60 -11.98
CA PHE A 69 -0.97 3.13 -10.63
C PHE A 69 -0.84 2.05 -9.54
N LEU A 70 -1.43 0.87 -9.74
CA LEU A 70 -1.24 -0.26 -8.83
C LEU A 70 0.23 -0.71 -8.75
N LYS A 71 1.02 -0.56 -9.82
CA LYS A 71 2.48 -0.81 -9.73
C LYS A 71 3.19 0.23 -8.87
N TYR A 72 2.80 1.50 -8.95
CA TYR A 72 3.32 2.54 -8.07
C TYR A 72 2.95 2.27 -6.61
N ALA A 73 1.69 1.90 -6.34
CA ALA A 73 1.24 1.47 -5.01
C ALA A 73 2.08 0.29 -4.48
N LYS A 74 2.35 -0.71 -5.32
CA LYS A 74 3.22 -1.84 -4.97
C LYS A 74 4.68 -1.42 -4.74
N GLY A 75 5.17 -0.41 -5.47
CA GLY A 75 6.48 0.20 -5.26
C GLY A 75 6.59 0.87 -3.90
N SER A 76 5.60 1.70 -3.54
CA SER A 76 5.52 2.34 -2.22
C SER A 76 5.39 1.32 -1.08
N ALA A 77 4.72 0.18 -1.28
CA ALA A 77 4.75 -0.93 -0.32
C ALA A 77 6.15 -1.55 -0.14
N GLY A 78 7.01 -1.49 -1.17
CA GLY A 78 8.44 -1.81 -1.05
C GLY A 78 9.20 -0.80 -0.20
N GLU A 79 8.94 0.49 -0.39
CA GLU A 79 9.56 1.57 0.39
C GLU A 79 9.21 1.48 1.87
N VAL A 80 7.95 1.20 2.22
CA VAL A 80 7.53 0.97 3.61
C VAL A 80 8.30 -0.19 4.23
N ARG A 81 8.45 -1.32 3.52
CA ARG A 81 9.24 -2.47 4.00
C ARG A 81 10.70 -2.10 4.25
N ASN A 82 11.32 -1.35 3.34
CA ASN A 82 12.69 -0.86 3.50
C ASN A 82 12.83 0.03 4.75
N GLN A 83 11.89 0.96 4.93
CA GLN A 83 11.88 1.85 6.10
C GLN A 83 11.68 1.08 7.41
N LEU A 84 10.79 0.09 7.46
CA LEU A 84 10.63 -0.76 8.65
C LEU A 84 11.94 -1.48 9.03
N HIS A 85 12.69 -1.99 8.05
CA HIS A 85 14.01 -2.59 8.30
C HIS A 85 15.01 -1.57 8.85
N LEU A 86 15.04 -0.35 8.29
CA LEU A 86 15.90 0.73 8.78
C LEU A 86 15.56 1.05 10.24
N LEU A 87 14.28 1.33 10.54
CA LEU A 87 13.79 1.69 11.87
C LEU A 87 14.13 0.62 12.92
N LYS A 88 14.01 -0.66 12.56
CA LYS A 88 14.43 -1.78 13.42
C LYS A 88 15.94 -1.77 13.66
N LYS A 89 16.75 -1.62 12.61
CA LYS A 89 18.22 -1.63 12.70
C LYS A 89 18.78 -0.48 13.54
N ILE A 90 18.15 0.70 13.50
CA ILE A 90 18.53 1.84 14.33
C ILE A 90 17.88 1.82 15.74
N GLY A 91 17.13 0.75 16.06
CA GLY A 91 16.54 0.55 17.38
C GLY A 91 15.43 1.54 17.72
N TYR A 92 14.64 1.95 16.71
CA TYR A 92 13.46 2.80 16.88
C TYR A 92 12.17 2.01 17.07
N ILE A 93 12.13 0.78 16.54
CA ILE A 93 11.05 -0.19 16.75
C ILE A 93 11.64 -1.53 17.15
N ASP A 94 10.89 -2.32 17.89
CA ASP A 94 11.27 -3.66 18.35
C ASP A 94 10.78 -4.75 17.38
N GLU A 95 11.16 -6.00 17.66
CA GLU A 95 10.80 -7.17 16.85
C GLU A 95 9.28 -7.33 16.68
N PRO A 96 8.46 -7.27 17.75
CA PRO A 96 7.01 -7.45 17.62
C PRO A 96 6.33 -6.38 16.75
N ILE A 97 6.73 -5.10 16.90
CA ILE A 97 6.21 -4.02 16.05
C ILE A 97 6.63 -4.24 14.59
N PHE A 98 7.90 -4.58 14.38
CA PHE A 98 8.42 -4.85 13.05
C PHE A 98 7.64 -5.99 12.37
N ASP A 99 7.51 -7.15 13.01
CA ASP A 99 6.86 -8.33 12.42
C ASP A 99 5.39 -8.05 12.11
N SER A 100 4.68 -7.39 13.03
CA SER A 100 3.29 -6.98 12.83
C SER A 100 3.12 -6.10 11.59
N MET A 101 3.91 -5.02 11.47
CA MET A 101 3.80 -4.10 10.34
C MET A 101 4.33 -4.71 9.04
N TYR A 102 5.41 -5.48 9.10
CA TYR A 102 6.02 -6.14 7.96
C TYR A 102 5.09 -7.17 7.32
N ASN A 103 4.40 -7.97 8.13
CA ASN A 103 3.46 -8.97 7.64
C ASN A 103 2.25 -8.30 6.96
N LYS A 104 1.67 -7.26 7.58
CA LYS A 104 0.57 -6.46 6.98
C LYS A 104 0.95 -5.91 5.60
N ILE A 105 2.13 -5.32 5.47
CA ILE A 105 2.55 -4.70 4.21
C ILE A 105 2.92 -5.75 3.14
N ILE A 106 3.46 -6.91 3.52
CA ILE A 106 3.67 -8.03 2.60
C ILE A 106 2.34 -8.54 2.05
N GLU A 107 1.36 -8.76 2.92
CA GLU A 107 0.04 -9.23 2.53
C GLU A 107 -0.58 -8.26 1.52
N LEU A 108 -0.60 -6.96 1.84
CA LEU A 108 -1.09 -5.94 0.93
C LEU A 108 -0.34 -5.95 -0.41
N SER A 109 0.99 -6.04 -0.40
CA SER A 109 1.80 -6.09 -1.63
C SER A 109 1.43 -7.28 -2.52
N GLN A 110 1.15 -8.44 -1.91
CA GLN A 110 0.73 -9.65 -2.61
C GLN A 110 -0.70 -9.50 -3.16
N GLN A 111 -1.62 -8.90 -2.40
CA GLN A 111 -2.96 -8.61 -2.87
C GLN A 111 -2.96 -7.64 -4.06
N ILE A 112 -2.18 -6.56 -4.00
CA ILE A 112 -2.00 -5.63 -5.12
C ILE A 112 -1.44 -6.37 -6.35
N ALA A 113 -0.44 -7.23 -6.16
CA ALA A 113 0.13 -8.02 -7.26
C ALA A 113 -0.90 -8.96 -7.91
N ASN A 114 -1.74 -9.61 -7.10
CA ASN A 114 -2.82 -10.46 -7.58
C ASN A 114 -3.89 -9.64 -8.32
N PHE A 115 -4.21 -8.44 -7.83
CA PHE A 115 -5.18 -7.56 -8.47
C PHE A 115 -4.69 -7.05 -9.83
N ILE A 116 -3.40 -6.71 -9.95
CA ILE A 116 -2.77 -6.40 -11.25
C ILE A 116 -2.90 -7.57 -12.23
N LYS A 117 -2.63 -8.80 -11.78
CA LYS A 117 -2.77 -10.01 -12.61
C LYS A 117 -4.21 -10.22 -13.07
N TYR A 118 -5.17 -10.01 -12.17
CA TYR A 118 -6.60 -10.06 -12.45
C TYR A 118 -6.95 -9.07 -13.57
N LEU A 119 -6.72 -7.77 -13.37
CA LEU A 119 -7.11 -6.72 -14.33
C LEU A 119 -6.53 -6.95 -15.74
N ARG A 120 -5.27 -7.39 -15.83
CA ARG A 120 -4.61 -7.72 -17.11
C ARG A 120 -5.29 -8.87 -17.85
N LYS A 121 -5.76 -9.91 -17.12
CA LYS A 121 -6.47 -11.03 -17.73
C LYS A 121 -7.82 -10.60 -18.31
N PHE A 122 -8.50 -9.63 -17.68
CA PHE A 122 -9.77 -9.11 -18.20
C PHE A 122 -9.60 -8.27 -19.47
N GLU A 123 -8.49 -7.55 -19.61
CA GLU A 123 -8.20 -6.81 -20.85
C GLU A 123 -7.91 -7.73 -22.03
N THR A 124 -7.14 -8.81 -21.82
CA THR A 124 -6.81 -9.76 -22.91
C THR A 124 -8.03 -10.53 -23.41
N THR A 125 -9.04 -10.74 -22.57
CA THR A 125 -10.30 -11.38 -22.96
C THR A 125 -11.29 -10.45 -23.69
N LYS A 126 -11.07 -9.12 -23.68
CA LYS A 126 -11.97 -8.13 -24.30
C LYS A 126 -11.54 -7.64 -25.69
N LYS A 127 -10.32 -7.93 -26.14
CA LYS A 127 -9.92 -7.64 -27.53
C LYS A 127 -10.49 -8.74 -28.45
N PRO A 128 -11.40 -8.42 -29.38
CA PRO A 128 -11.70 -9.37 -30.46
C PRO A 128 -10.41 -9.56 -31.27
N LYS A 129 -10.19 -10.80 -31.73
CA LYS A 129 -9.18 -11.10 -32.75
C LYS A 129 -9.49 -10.33 -34.03
#